data_AF-A0A9N8H4K8-F1
#
_entry.id   AF-A0A9N8H4K8-F1
#
_cell.length_a   1.000
_cell.length_b   1.000
_cell.length_c   1.000
_cell.angle_alpha   90.00
_cell.angle_beta   90.00
_cell.angle_gamma   90.00
#
_symmetry.space_group_name_H-M   'P 1'
#
loop_
_entity.id
_entity.type
_entity.pdbx_description
1 polymer ?
#
loop_
_entity_poly.entity_id
_entity_poly.type
_entity_poly.pdbx_seq_one_letter_code
_entity_poly.pdbx_strand_id
1 'polypeptide(L)'
;MLTATATTPISASSNSNPETSDSEVITLKKAILDLDNMVAPLRTKTQKKLDKIEEEITNCNFLIDSGLGSKKDQAELKKTKRQLRNRRVKLWDELKALPDLEGERKELQIQLKDLRRRYGILDEEM
;
A
#
# COMPACT_ATOMS: atom_id res chain seq x y z
N MET A 1 5.38 42.74 -63.31
CA MET A 1 5.86 41.34 -63.30
C MET A 1 5.97 40.91 -61.85
N LEU A 2 5.13 39.97 -61.41
CA LEU A 2 5.02 39.53 -60.02
C LEU A 2 5.90 38.29 -59.83
N THR A 3 6.93 38.38 -59.00
CA THR A 3 7.77 37.23 -58.60
C THR A 3 7.21 36.62 -57.33
N ALA A 4 6.69 35.39 -57.43
CA ALA A 4 6.20 34.62 -56.29
C ALA A 4 7.38 34.06 -55.48
N THR A 5 7.43 34.41 -54.20
CA THR A 5 8.30 33.78 -53.19
C THR A 5 7.71 32.43 -52.79
N ALA A 6 8.47 31.35 -53.01
CA ALA A 6 8.13 30.01 -52.59
C ALA A 6 8.33 29.84 -51.07
N THR A 7 7.24 29.62 -50.34
CA THR A 7 7.25 29.24 -48.92
C THR A 7 7.44 27.73 -48.82
N THR A 8 8.55 27.28 -48.27
CA THR A 8 8.79 25.89 -47.85
C THR A 8 7.92 25.56 -46.63
N PRO A 9 7.13 24.48 -46.63
CA PRO A 9 6.58 23.96 -45.39
C PRO A 9 7.65 23.13 -44.66
N ILE A 10 8.06 23.60 -43.49
CA ILE A 10 8.80 22.79 -42.52
C ILE A 10 7.78 21.81 -41.93
N SER A 11 7.78 20.57 -42.46
CA SER A 11 7.13 19.45 -41.80
C SER A 11 7.81 19.21 -40.46
N ALA A 12 7.17 19.64 -39.38
CA ALA A 12 7.51 19.20 -38.04
C ALA A 12 7.19 17.71 -37.94
N SER A 13 8.22 16.87 -37.93
CA SER A 13 8.10 15.47 -37.56
C SER A 13 7.60 15.37 -36.12
N SER A 14 6.29 15.13 -35.96
CA SER A 14 5.74 14.64 -34.70
C SER A 14 6.14 13.18 -34.54
N ASN A 15 7.29 12.96 -33.91
CA ASN A 15 7.78 11.63 -33.54
C ASN A 15 7.05 11.20 -32.25
N SER A 16 5.80 10.76 -32.36
CA SER A 16 5.11 10.06 -31.27
C SER A 16 5.55 8.60 -31.31
N ASN A 17 6.53 8.21 -30.49
CA ASN A 17 6.88 6.80 -30.28
C ASN A 17 5.81 6.14 -29.38
N PRO A 18 4.99 5.22 -29.89
CA PRO A 18 4.00 4.50 -29.09
C PRO A 18 4.62 3.43 -28.16
N GLU A 19 5.85 3.00 -28.43
CA GLU A 19 6.51 1.95 -27.62
C GLU A 19 6.90 2.41 -26.22
N THR A 20 7.20 3.70 -26.03
CA THR A 20 7.59 4.25 -24.73
C THR A 20 6.40 4.36 -23.76
N SER A 21 5.20 4.70 -24.27
CA SER A 21 4.00 4.83 -23.44
C SER A 21 3.51 3.50 -22.87
N ASP A 22 3.57 2.42 -23.66
CA ASP A 22 3.12 1.10 -23.20
C ASP A 22 4.06 0.54 -22.12
N SER A 23 5.37 0.78 -22.24
CA SER A 23 6.36 0.39 -21.24
C SER A 23 6.16 1.11 -19.90
N GLU A 24 5.82 2.41 -19.93
CA GLU A 24 5.52 3.21 -18.73
C GLU A 24 4.23 2.74 -18.05
N VAL A 25 3.16 2.47 -18.83
CA VAL A 25 1.91 1.90 -18.31
C VAL A 25 2.14 0.54 -17.64
N ILE A 26 2.93 -0.35 -18.26
CA ILE A 26 3.24 -1.67 -17.72
C ILE A 26 4.01 -1.54 -16.40
N THR A 27 5.00 -0.66 -16.35
CA THR A 27 5.79 -0.40 -15.13
C THR A 27 4.91 0.10 -13.98
N LEU A 28 4.04 1.08 -14.23
CA LEU A 28 3.12 1.62 -13.22
C LEU A 28 2.11 0.57 -12.74
N LYS A 29 1.52 -0.21 -13.66
CA LYS A 29 0.62 -1.32 -13.31
C LYS A 29 1.31 -2.33 -12.40
N LYS A 30 2.56 -2.68 -12.70
CA LYS A 30 3.36 -3.61 -11.89
C LYS A 30 3.64 -3.05 -10.50
N ALA A 31 4.05 -1.79 -10.39
CA ALA A 31 4.29 -1.14 -9.11
C ALA A 31 3.04 -1.09 -8.22
N ILE A 32 1.86 -0.81 -8.81
CA ILE A 32 0.58 -0.86 -8.09
C ILE A 32 0.27 -2.28 -7.61
N LEU A 33 0.46 -3.29 -8.45
CA LEU A 33 0.24 -4.69 -8.10
C LEU A 33 1.16 -5.15 -6.95
N ASP A 34 2.43 -4.74 -6.99
CA ASP A 34 3.40 -5.05 -5.94
C ASP A 34 2.99 -4.39 -4.60
N LEU A 35 2.53 -3.14 -4.63
CA LEU A 35 1.98 -2.48 -3.44
C LEU A 35 0.70 -3.16 -2.94
N ASP A 36 -0.21 -3.57 -3.83
CA ASP A 36 -1.42 -4.31 -3.46
C ASP A 36 -1.07 -5.62 -2.72
N ASN A 37 -0.05 -6.34 -3.21
CA ASN A 37 0.46 -7.56 -2.59
C ASN A 37 1.08 -7.31 -1.21
N MET A 38 1.62 -6.11 -0.95
CA MET A 38 2.14 -5.72 0.36
C MET A 38 1.05 -5.24 1.32
N VAL A 39 0.08 -4.45 0.85
CA VAL A 39 -0.98 -3.85 1.66
C VAL A 39 -2.02 -4.90 2.09
N ALA A 40 -2.42 -5.81 1.20
CA ALA A 40 -3.43 -6.83 1.49
C ALA A 40 -3.15 -7.69 2.74
N PRO A 41 -1.94 -8.27 2.94
CA PRO A 41 -1.64 -9.04 4.13
C PRO A 41 -1.57 -8.18 5.40
N LEU A 42 -1.10 -6.94 5.31
CA LEU A 42 -1.07 -6.01 6.45
C LEU A 42 -2.50 -5.69 6.93
N ARG A 43 -3.41 -5.33 6.01
CA ARG A 43 -4.82 -5.04 6.32
C ARG A 43 -5.57 -6.21 6.95
N THR A 44 -5.29 -7.43 6.50
CA THR A 44 -6.10 -8.59 6.86
C THR A 44 -5.43 -9.47 7.91
N LYS A 45 -4.21 -9.94 7.66
CA LYS A 45 -3.53 -10.92 8.51
C LYS A 45 -2.88 -10.23 9.71
N THR A 46 -2.20 -9.11 9.50
CA THR A 46 -1.51 -8.38 10.58
C THR A 46 -2.52 -7.75 11.53
N GLN A 47 -3.58 -7.11 11.00
CA GLN A 47 -4.67 -6.57 11.82
C GLN A 47 -5.36 -7.66 12.66
N LYS A 48 -5.78 -8.78 12.07
CA LYS A 48 -6.41 -9.89 12.83
C LYS A 48 -5.52 -10.45 13.94
N LYS A 49 -4.20 -10.53 13.72
CA LYS A 49 -3.25 -10.96 14.74
C LYS A 49 -3.14 -9.94 15.87
N LEU A 50 -3.21 -8.64 15.54
CA LEU A 50 -3.19 -7.57 16.52
C LEU A 50 -4.43 -7.64 17.42
N ASP A 51 -5.62 -7.73 16.81
CA ASP A 51 -6.90 -7.81 17.52
C ASP A 51 -6.91 -9.00 18.50
N LYS A 52 -6.45 -10.17 18.06
CA LYS A 52 -6.34 -11.37 18.91
C LYS A 52 -5.40 -11.16 20.11
N ILE A 53 -4.27 -10.48 19.90
CA ILE A 53 -3.33 -10.19 21.00
C ILE A 53 -3.95 -9.20 21.98
N GLU A 54 -4.72 -8.22 21.51
CA GLU A 54 -5.43 -7.28 22.38
C GLU A 54 -6.51 -7.98 23.22
N GLU A 55 -7.23 -8.93 22.63
CA GLU A 55 -8.16 -9.80 23.35
C GLU A 55 -7.42 -10.64 24.42
N GLU A 56 -6.32 -11.29 24.07
CA GLU A 56 -5.52 -12.09 25.00
C GLU A 56 -4.94 -11.24 26.15
N ILE A 57 -4.50 -10.00 25.87
CA ILE A 57 -4.06 -9.04 26.90
C ILE A 57 -5.22 -8.68 27.82
N THR A 58 -6.40 -8.43 27.27
CA THR A 58 -7.60 -8.08 28.04
C THR A 58 -8.00 -9.23 28.96
N ASN A 59 -7.97 -10.47 28.46
CA ASN A 59 -8.19 -11.67 29.26
C ASN A 59 -7.13 -11.84 30.37
N CYS A 60 -5.85 -11.59 30.07
CA CYS A 60 -4.80 -11.59 31.08
C CYS A 60 -5.04 -10.54 32.16
N ASN A 61 -5.51 -9.34 31.81
CA ASN A 61 -5.86 -8.31 32.79
C ASN A 61 -6.98 -8.80 33.70
N PHE A 62 -8.07 -9.29 33.11
CA PHE A 62 -9.22 -9.81 33.86
C PHE A 62 -8.82 -10.87 34.89
N LEU A 63 -8.03 -11.87 34.47
CA LEU A 63 -7.59 -12.96 35.35
C LEU A 63 -6.60 -12.50 36.43
N ILE A 64 -5.73 -11.53 36.14
CA ILE A 64 -4.84 -10.93 37.14
C ILE A 64 -5.67 -10.16 38.19
N ASP A 65 -6.58 -9.32 37.73
CA ASP A 65 -7.37 -8.42 38.57
C ASP A 65 -8.39 -9.19 39.42
N SER A 66 -8.90 -10.32 38.90
CA SER A 66 -9.79 -11.22 39.64
C SER A 66 -9.09 -12.00 40.75
N GLY A 67 -7.76 -11.99 40.82
CA GLY A 67 -6.99 -12.74 41.81
C GLY A 67 -7.19 -14.26 41.75
N LEU A 68 -7.72 -14.78 40.64
CA LEU A 68 -7.96 -16.21 40.41
C LEU A 68 -6.63 -16.93 40.20
N GLY A 69 -6.47 -18.10 40.82
CA GLY A 69 -5.27 -18.94 40.70
C GLY A 69 -4.22 -18.71 41.80
N SER A 70 -3.17 -19.52 41.77
CA SER A 70 -2.08 -19.45 42.74
C SER A 70 -1.17 -18.24 42.48
N LYS A 71 -0.33 -17.89 43.47
CA LYS A 71 0.73 -16.87 43.28
C LYS A 71 1.65 -17.19 42.09
N LYS A 72 1.87 -18.48 41.81
CA LYS A 72 2.68 -18.93 40.68
C LYS A 72 1.95 -18.66 39.35
N ASP A 73 0.68 -19.01 39.26
CA ASP A 73 -0.15 -18.77 38.07
C ASP A 73 -0.25 -17.28 37.76
N GLN A 74 -0.41 -16.45 38.79
CA GLN A 74 -0.40 -15.00 38.69
C GLN A 74 0.93 -14.43 38.16
N ALA A 75 2.06 -15.02 38.57
CA ALA A 75 3.37 -14.62 38.06
C ALA A 75 3.56 -15.03 36.58
N GLU A 76 3.10 -16.22 36.20
CA GLU A 76 3.10 -16.70 34.82
C GLU A 76 2.21 -15.84 33.92
N LEU A 77 1.02 -15.46 34.38
CA LEU A 77 0.12 -14.57 33.65
C LEU A 77 0.74 -13.19 33.37
N LYS A 78 1.44 -12.61 34.36
CA LYS A 78 2.18 -11.35 34.18
C LYS A 78 3.29 -11.48 33.14
N LYS A 79 3.98 -12.62 33.10
CA LYS A 79 5.00 -12.91 32.08
C LYS A 79 4.38 -13.02 30.69
N THR A 80 3.30 -13.77 30.54
CA THR A 80 2.55 -13.91 29.28
C THR A 80 2.05 -12.54 28.79
N LYS A 81 1.42 -11.75 29.66
CA LYS A 81 0.99 -10.37 29.36
C LYS A 81 2.14 -9.50 28.85
N ARG A 82 3.35 -9.62 29.42
CA ARG A 82 4.54 -8.89 28.94
C ARG A 82 4.96 -9.35 27.55
N GLN A 83 4.96 -10.65 27.27
CA GLN A 83 5.27 -11.19 25.94
C GLN A 83 4.25 -10.73 24.90
N LEU A 84 2.96 -10.73 25.24
CA LEU A 84 1.89 -10.25 24.38
C LEU A 84 2.06 -8.75 24.06
N ARG A 85 2.39 -7.92 25.06
CA ARG A 85 2.70 -6.49 24.83
C ARG A 85 3.86 -6.30 23.86
N ASN A 86 4.94 -7.07 24.00
CA ASN A 86 6.07 -6.99 23.09
C ASN A 86 5.68 -7.39 21.66
N ARG A 87 4.85 -8.42 21.51
CA ARG A 87 4.35 -8.86 20.20
C ARG A 87 3.39 -7.85 19.59
N ARG A 88 2.54 -7.21 20.41
CA ARG A 88 1.65 -6.11 20.03
C ARG A 88 2.44 -4.95 19.42
N VAL A 89 3.54 -4.54 20.07
CA VAL A 89 4.40 -3.45 19.56
C VAL A 89 4.93 -3.78 18.16
N LYS A 90 5.48 -4.99 17.97
CA LYS A 90 6.00 -5.40 16.65
C LYS A 90 4.94 -5.36 15.54
N LEU A 91 3.73 -5.84 15.81
CA LEU A 91 2.64 -5.78 14.83
C LEU A 91 2.17 -4.36 14.56
N TRP A 92 2.18 -3.48 15.57
CA TRP A 92 1.91 -2.06 15.39
C TRP A 92 2.96 -1.37 14.52
N ASP A 93 4.23 -1.71 14.70
CA ASP A 93 5.32 -1.18 13.87
C ASP A 93 5.14 -1.60 12.40
N GLU A 94 4.73 -2.84 12.14
CA GLU A 94 4.39 -3.33 10.79
C GLU A 94 3.19 -2.59 10.20
N LEU A 95 2.14 -2.33 10.99
CA LEU A 95 0.95 -1.60 10.55
C LEU A 95 1.20 -0.10 10.36
N LYS A 96 2.23 0.46 10.98
CA LYS A 96 2.55 1.88 10.87
C LYS A 96 2.95 2.29 9.45
N ALA A 97 3.48 1.36 8.66
CA ALA A 97 3.80 1.59 7.25
C ALA A 97 2.56 1.57 6.33
N LEU A 98 1.41 1.09 6.82
CA LEU A 98 0.21 0.93 6.01
C LEU A 98 -0.30 2.24 5.39
N PRO A 99 -0.42 3.37 6.12
CA PRO A 99 -0.90 4.62 5.54
C PRO A 99 0.02 5.16 4.44
N ASP A 100 1.33 4.98 4.60
CA ASP A 100 2.33 5.45 3.63
C ASP A 100 2.23 4.63 2.34
N LEU A 101 2.19 3.30 2.44
CA LEU A 101 2.00 2.39 1.30
C LEU A 101 0.68 2.63 0.57
N GLU A 102 -0.39 2.93 1.30
CA GLU A 102 -1.69 3.30 0.71
C GLU A 102 -1.65 4.66 0.02
N GLY A 103 -0.87 5.60 0.54
CA GLY A 103 -0.60 6.90 -0.08
C GLY A 103 0.15 6.73 -1.41
N GLU A 104 1.26 5.99 -1.40
CA GLU A 104 2.04 5.67 -2.60
C GLU A 104 1.19 4.98 -3.66
N ARG A 105 0.36 4.01 -3.24
CA ARG A 105 -0.56 3.32 -4.15
C ARG A 105 -1.54 4.28 -4.81
N LYS A 106 -2.14 5.21 -4.05
CA LYS A 106 -3.08 6.20 -4.59
C LYS A 106 -2.38 7.14 -5.58
N GLU A 107 -1.18 7.59 -5.25
CA GLU A 107 -0.37 8.44 -6.13
C GLU A 107 -0.06 7.75 -7.46
N LEU A 108 0.39 6.48 -7.42
CA LEU A 108 0.63 5.70 -8.64
C LEU A 108 -0.64 5.47 -9.46
N GLN A 109 -1.81 5.30 -8.81
CA GLN A 109 -3.09 5.20 -9.52
C GLN A 109 -3.46 6.51 -10.22
N ILE A 110 -3.20 7.67 -9.60
CA ILE A 110 -3.40 8.98 -10.23
C ILE A 110 -2.46 9.14 -11.43
N GLN A 111 -1.17 8.84 -11.25
CA GLN A 111 -0.18 8.91 -12.33
C GLN A 111 -0.56 8.00 -13.52
N LEU A 112 -1.02 6.78 -13.25
CA LEU A 112 -1.48 5.86 -14.27
C LEU A 112 -2.70 6.42 -15.03
N LYS A 113 -3.66 7.01 -14.32
CA LYS A 113 -4.85 7.63 -14.93
C LYS A 113 -4.48 8.84 -15.80
N ASP A 114 -3.60 9.69 -15.31
CA ASP A 114 -3.12 10.87 -16.05
C ASP A 114 -2.31 10.47 -17.28
N LEU A 115 -1.54 9.39 -17.18
CA LEU A 115 -0.78 8.85 -18.30
C LEU A 115 -1.72 8.28 -19.38
N ARG A 116 -2.71 7.47 -18.99
CA ARG A 116 -3.75 6.97 -19.90
C ARG A 116 -4.50 8.10 -20.61
N ARG A 117 -4.89 9.13 -19.85
CA ARG A 117 -5.58 10.31 -20.40
C ARG A 117 -4.74 11.05 -21.44
N ARG A 118 -3.45 11.24 -21.17
CA ARG A 118 -2.51 11.90 -22.10
C ARG A 118 -2.34 11.13 -23.40
N TYR A 119 -2.36 9.80 -23.34
CA TYR A 119 -2.17 8.93 -24.50
C TYR A 119 -3.47 8.45 -25.15
N GLY A 120 -4.64 8.94 -24.70
CA GLY A 120 -5.94 8.53 -25.27
C GLY A 120 -6.26 7.04 -25.06
N ILE A 121 -5.59 6.38 -24.11
CA ILE A 121 -5.83 4.99 -23.75
C ILE A 121 -7.13 4.98 -22.95
N LEU A 122 -8.20 4.44 -23.55
CA LEU A 122 -9.48 4.25 -22.86
C LEU A 122 -9.24 3.39 -21.63
N ASP A 123 -9.82 3.80 -20.50
CA ASP A 123 -9.84 2.96 -19.31
C ASP A 123 -10.60 1.68 -19.67
N GLU A 124 -9.90 0.56 -19.78
CA GLU A 124 -10.52 -0.75 -19.67
C GLU A 124 -11.07 -0.84 -18.25
N GLU A 125 -12.33 -0.43 -18.10
CA GLU A 125 -13.10 -0.60 -16.87
C GLU A 125 -13.08 -2.09 -16.49
N MET A 126 -12.61 -2.36 -15.27
CA MET A 126 -12.83 -3.64 -14.58
C MET A 126 -14.25 -3.70 -14.04
#